data_AF-A0AAN7VID5-F1
#
_entry.id   AF-A0AAN7VID5-F1
#
_cell.length_a   1.000
_cell.length_b   1.000
_cell.length_c   1.000
_cell.angle_alpha   90.00
_cell.angle_beta   90.00
_cell.angle_gamma   90.00
#
_symmetry.space_group_name_H-M   'P 1'
#
loop_
_entity.id
_entity.type
_entity.pdbx_description
1 polymer ?
#
loop_
_entity_poly.entity_id
_entity_poly.type
_entity_poly.pdbx_seq_one_letter_code
_entity_poly.pdbx_strand_id
1 'polypeptide(L)'
;MFKSQKVRGKPFPLTVDQMKEDIAIISNNIEQRNKLFICIDDKIPVDNKYGKMDAFFKGTESLHEIPISLTREIKKLEEQSEVIKVNTDIIKRKIQK
;
A
#
# COMPACT_ATOMS: atom_id res chain seq x y z
N MET A 1 46.59 -35.54 24.64
CA MET A 1 46.86 -34.21 24.05
C MET A 1 46.34 -34.20 22.63
N PHE A 2 45.16 -33.62 22.38
CA PHE A 2 44.66 -33.45 21.02
C PHE A 2 45.27 -32.19 20.42
N LYS A 3 46.17 -32.34 19.44
CA LYS A 3 46.69 -31.21 18.67
C LYS A 3 45.56 -30.71 17.76
N SER A 4 45.04 -29.51 18.04
CA SER A 4 44.09 -28.83 17.15
C SER A 4 44.77 -28.60 15.80
N GLN A 5 44.36 -29.39 14.81
CA GLN A 5 44.75 -29.21 13.42
C GLN A 5 44.07 -27.92 12.96
N LYS A 6 44.81 -26.80 12.96
CA LYS A 6 44.33 -25.54 12.38
C LYS A 6 44.15 -25.78 10.89
N VAL A 7 42.93 -26.11 10.47
CA VAL A 7 42.52 -26.11 9.07
C VAL A 7 42.60 -24.65 8.62
N ARG A 8 43.75 -24.23 8.10
CA ARG A 8 43.82 -23.00 7.32
C ARG A 8 42.98 -23.26 6.08
N GLY A 9 41.74 -22.78 6.09
CA GLY A 9 40.86 -22.83 4.93
C GLY A 9 41.63 -22.32 3.71
N LYS A 10 41.49 -23.01 2.58
CA LYS A 10 42.09 -22.57 1.33
C LYS A 10 41.66 -21.11 1.09
N PRO A 11 42.57 -20.22 0.66
CA PRO A 11 42.21 -18.85 0.36
C PRO A 11 41.06 -18.85 -0.65
N PHE A 12 40.08 -17.97 -0.42
CA PHE A 12 38.96 -17.83 -1.33
C PHE A 12 39.50 -17.47 -2.72
N PRO A 13 39.05 -18.16 -3.78
CA PRO A 13 39.73 -18.12 -5.08
C PRO A 13 39.56 -16.79 -5.82
N LEU A 14 38.69 -15.91 -5.35
CA LEU A 14 38.38 -14.63 -6.00
C LEU A 14 38.93 -13.45 -5.21
N THR A 15 39.45 -12.48 -5.94
CA THR A 15 39.82 -11.16 -5.41
C THR A 15 38.58 -10.29 -5.21
N VAL A 16 38.70 -9.24 -4.38
CA VAL A 16 37.61 -8.30 -4.12
C VAL A 16 37.15 -7.59 -5.40
N ASP A 17 38.06 -7.27 -6.32
CA ASP A 17 37.70 -6.56 -7.55
C ASP A 17 36.94 -7.47 -8.52
N GLN A 18 37.32 -8.75 -8.61
CA GLN A 18 36.56 -9.76 -9.37
C GLN A 18 35.15 -9.95 -8.80
N MET A 19 35.01 -9.97 -7.46
CA MET A 19 33.69 -10.04 -6.82
C MET A 19 32.83 -8.82 -7.17
N LYS A 20 33.40 -7.62 -7.22
CA LYS A 20 32.67 -6.39 -7.58
C LYS A 20 32.20 -6.43 -9.04
N GLU A 21 33.05 -6.92 -9.93
CA GLU A 21 32.73 -7.07 -11.35
C GLU A 21 31.58 -8.08 -11.55
N ASP A 22 31.64 -9.23 -10.89
CA ASP A 22 30.57 -10.24 -10.91
C ASP A 22 29.25 -9.66 -10.37
N ILE A 23 29.29 -8.92 -9.26
CA ILE A 23 28.11 -8.25 -8.69
C ILE A 23 27.52 -7.25 -9.68
N ALA A 24 28.35 -6.48 -10.39
CA ALA A 24 27.89 -5.53 -11.39
C ALA A 24 27.23 -6.23 -12.59
N ILE A 25 27.81 -7.35 -13.04
CA ILE A 25 27.25 -8.18 -14.13
C ILE A 25 25.89 -8.76 -13.72
N ILE A 26 25.80 -9.36 -12.54
CA ILE A 26 24.57 -9.97 -12.02
C ILE A 26 23.48 -8.91 -11.83
N SER A 27 23.84 -7.73 -11.32
CA SER A 27 22.88 -6.64 -11.06
C SER A 27 22.21 -6.13 -12.34
N ASN A 28 22.92 -6.17 -13.46
CA ASN A 28 22.42 -5.73 -14.77
C ASN A 28 21.76 -6.85 -15.58
N ASN A 29 21.82 -8.10 -15.13
CA ASN A 29 21.21 -9.24 -15.81
C ASN A 29 20.01 -9.79 -15.02
N ILE A 30 18.81 -9.61 -15.57
CA ILE A 30 17.54 -10.01 -14.92
C ILE A 30 17.51 -11.52 -14.62
N GLU A 31 18.00 -12.37 -15.51
CA GLU A 31 17.97 -13.82 -15.30
C GLU A 31 18.89 -14.26 -14.15
N GLN A 32 20.11 -13.72 -14.09
CA GLN A 32 21.04 -14.06 -13.02
C GLN A 32 20.57 -13.49 -11.67
N ARG A 33 20.02 -12.27 -11.68
CA ARG A 33 19.38 -11.68 -10.52
C ARG A 33 18.22 -12.53 -10.01
N ASN A 34 17.35 -13.02 -10.91
CA ASN A 34 16.24 -13.90 -10.53
C ASN A 34 16.72 -15.24 -9.98
N LYS A 35 17.76 -15.85 -10.56
CA LYS A 35 18.40 -17.06 -10.03
C LYS A 35 18.93 -16.85 -8.61
N LEU A 36 19.59 -15.71 -8.36
CA LEU A 36 20.09 -15.36 -7.03
C LEU A 36 18.94 -15.25 -6.01
N PHE A 37 17.83 -14.61 -6.39
CA PHE A 37 16.67 -14.49 -5.52
C PHE A 37 16.02 -15.84 -5.18
N ILE A 38 15.95 -16.76 -6.15
CA ILE A 38 15.49 -18.14 -5.90
C ILE A 38 16.42 -18.82 -4.89
N CYS A 39 17.74 -18.68 -5.03
CA CYS A 39 18.68 -19.29 -4.10
C CYS A 39 18.62 -18.73 -2.66
N ILE A 40 18.17 -17.49 -2.47
CA ILE A 40 18.10 -16.84 -1.16
C ILE A 40 16.74 -17.04 -0.49
N ASP A 41 15.65 -16.87 -1.24
CA ASP A 41 14.29 -16.73 -0.68
C ASP A 41 13.22 -17.49 -1.48
N ASP A 42 13.64 -18.36 -2.42
CA ASP A 42 12.79 -19.20 -3.28
C ASP A 42 11.70 -18.45 -4.08
N LYS A 43 11.84 -17.13 -4.20
CA LYS A 43 10.85 -16.24 -4.84
C LYS A 43 11.54 -15.18 -5.67
N ILE A 44 11.05 -15.00 -6.90
CA ILE A 44 11.47 -13.89 -7.75
C ILE A 44 10.70 -12.63 -7.31
N PRO A 45 11.37 -11.49 -7.07
CA PRO A 45 10.69 -10.24 -6.80
C PRO A 45 9.85 -9.83 -8.01
N VAL A 46 8.53 -9.79 -7.82
CA VAL A 46 7.61 -9.30 -8.84
C VAL A 46 7.58 -7.79 -8.72
N ASP A 47 8.16 -7.10 -9.71
CA ASP A 47 8.05 -5.65 -9.82
C ASP A 47 6.59 -5.31 -10.10
N ASN A 48 5.87 -4.86 -9.07
CA ASN A 48 4.47 -4.47 -9.22
C ASN A 48 4.40 -3.08 -9.89
N LYS A 49 4.71 -3.04 -11.20
CA LYS A 49 4.71 -1.83 -12.04
C LYS A 49 3.40 -1.04 -11.95
N TYR A 50 2.30 -1.71 -11.62
CA TYR A 50 0.97 -1.12 -11.52
C TYR A 50 0.48 -0.94 -10.08
N GLY A 51 1.31 -1.18 -9.05
CA GLY A 51 0.89 -1.02 -7.65
C GLY A 51 0.34 0.37 -7.32
N LYS A 52 0.80 1.41 -8.04
CA LYS A 52 0.24 2.77 -7.94
C LYS A 52 -1.13 2.90 -8.59
N MET A 53 -1.39 2.21 -9.70
CA MET A 53 -2.72 2.15 -10.32
C MET A 53 -3.69 1.37 -9.43
N ASP A 54 -3.28 0.24 -8.86
CA ASP A 54 -4.13 -0.53 -7.94
C ASP A 54 -4.51 0.29 -6.69
N ALA A 55 -3.55 1.04 -6.14
CA ALA A 55 -3.82 1.94 -5.02
C ALA A 55 -4.79 3.08 -5.41
N PHE A 56 -4.67 3.60 -6.64
CA PHE A 56 -5.59 4.61 -7.17
C PHE A 56 -7.01 4.04 -7.31
N PHE A 57 -7.17 2.87 -7.93
CA PHE A 57 -8.49 2.23 -8.09
C PHE A 57 -9.16 1.96 -6.73
N LYS A 58 -8.41 1.43 -5.75
CA LYS A 58 -8.90 1.24 -4.39
C LYS A 58 -9.34 2.55 -3.71
N GLY A 59 -8.60 3.64 -3.94
CA GLY A 59 -8.98 4.96 -3.43
C GLY A 59 -10.23 5.54 -4.09
N THR A 60 -10.56 5.12 -5.32
CA THR A 60 -11.74 5.59 -6.06
C THR A 60 -13.01 4.78 -5.79
N GLU A 61 -12.94 3.60 -5.19
CA GLU A 61 -14.13 2.80 -4.85
C GLU A 61 -15.06 3.57 -3.88
N SER A 62 -14.50 4.36 -2.97
CA SER A 62 -15.28 5.19 -2.04
C SER A 62 -15.93 6.42 -2.68
N LEU A 63 -15.54 6.83 -3.90
CA LEU A 63 -16.14 8.01 -4.55
C LEU A 63 -17.61 7.78 -4.93
N HIS A 64 -18.04 6.53 -5.12
CA HIS A 64 -19.44 6.24 -5.44
C HIS A 64 -20.34 6.34 -4.19
N GLU A 65 -19.78 6.12 -3.00
CA GLU A 65 -20.52 6.16 -1.73
C GLU A 65 -20.73 7.58 -1.20
N ILE A 66 -19.85 8.52 -1.57
CA ILE A 66 -19.91 9.92 -1.13
C ILE A 66 -21.20 10.63 -1.61
N PRO A 67 -21.58 10.59 -2.90
CA PRO A 67 -22.83 11.20 -3.38
C PRO A 67 -24.07 10.61 -2.72
N ILE A 68 -24.09 9.30 -2.49
CA ILE A 68 -25.20 8.60 -1.83
C ILE A 68 -25.35 9.10 -0.40
N SER A 69 -24.23 9.19 0.33
CA SER A 69 -24.20 9.69 1.71
C SER A 69 -24.61 11.16 1.80
N LEU A 70 -24.11 12.00 0.89
CA LEU A 70 -24.48 13.42 0.82
C LEU A 70 -25.97 13.60 0.52
N THR A 71 -26.53 12.83 -0.42
CA THR A 71 -27.96 12.91 -0.77
C THR A 71 -28.83 12.53 0.43
N ARG A 72 -28.42 11.52 1.20
CA ARG A 72 -29.13 11.11 2.42
C ARG A 72 -29.10 12.21 3.49
N GLU A 73 -27.96 12.85 3.70
CA GLU A 73 -27.85 13.94 4.68
C GLU A 73 -28.62 15.20 4.25
N ILE A 74 -28.61 15.55 2.96
CA ILE A 74 -29.44 16.64 2.42
C ILE A 74 -30.92 16.38 2.72
N LYS A 75 -31.40 15.17 2.45
CA LYS A 75 -32.80 14.80 2.70
C LYS A 75 -33.19 14.94 4.18
N LYS A 76 -32.30 14.54 5.10
CA LYS A 76 -32.54 14.72 6.55
C LYS A 76 -32.64 16.19 6.93
N LEU A 77 -31.78 17.04 6.36
CA LEU A 77 -31.82 18.48 6.61
C LEU A 77 -33.12 19.12 6.09
N GLU A 78 -33.61 18.67 4.94
CA GLU A 78 -34.90 19.11 4.39
C GLU A 78 -36.06 18.71 5.32
N GLU A 79 -36.10 17.46 5.78
CA GLU A 79 -37.10 16.98 6.74
C GLU A 79 -37.08 17.77 8.05
N GLN A 80 -35.89 18.03 8.60
CA GLN A 80 -35.74 18.85 9.81
C GLN A 80 -36.18 20.29 9.60
N SER A 81 -35.88 20.88 8.44
CA SER A 81 -36.31 22.24 8.07
C SER A 81 -37.84 22.37 8.08
N GLU A 82 -38.54 21.40 7.50
CA GLU A 82 -40.01 21.39 7.51
C GLU A 82 -40.59 21.24 8.92
N VAL A 83 -40.03 20.37 9.76
CA VAL A 83 -40.45 20.25 11.16
C VAL A 83 -40.26 21.57 11.92
N ILE A 84 -39.13 22.25 11.72
CA ILE A 84 -38.86 23.55 12.35
C ILE A 84 -39.86 24.60 11.88
N LYS A 85 -40.19 24.66 10.58
CA LYS A 85 -41.20 25.59 10.04
C LYS A 85 -42.56 25.36 10.70
N VAL A 86 -43.03 24.11 10.73
CA VAL A 86 -44.32 23.74 11.35
C VAL A 86 -44.34 24.14 12.83
N ASN A 87 -43.28 23.83 13.58
CA ASN A 87 -43.18 24.19 14.99
C ASN A 87 -43.18 25.70 15.21
N THR A 88 -42.47 26.44 14.36
CA THR A 88 -42.43 27.91 14.41
C THR A 88 -43.81 28.52 14.17
N ASP A 89 -44.56 27.99 13.21
CA ASP A 89 -45.92 28.44 12.92
C ASP A 89 -46.90 28.12 14.06
N ILE A 90 -46.77 26.96 14.70
CA ILE A 90 -47.54 26.60 15.90
C ILE A 90 -47.27 27.59 17.03
N ILE A 91 -46.00 27.93 17.28
CA ILE A 91 -45.60 28.88 18.33
C ILE A 91 -46.17 30.28 18.03
N LYS A 92 -46.03 30.77 16.78
CA LYS A 92 -46.59 32.07 16.36
C LYS A 92 -48.10 32.15 16.61
N ARG A 93 -48.85 31.09 16.28
CA ARG A 93 -50.30 31.03 16.53
C ARG A 93 -50.67 31.00 18.01
N LYS A 94 -49.83 30.42 18.87
CA LYS A 94 -50.04 30.39 20.33
C LYS A 94 -49.76 31.74 20.99
N ILE A 95 -48.82 32.53 20.47
CA ILE A 95 -48.48 33.86 21.01
C ILE A 95 -49.52 34.92 20.61
N GLN A 96 -50.21 34.75 19.48
CA GLN A 96 -51.23 35.69 18.98
C GLN A 96 -52.64 35.48 19.57
N LYS A 97 -52.85 34.46 20.39
CA LYS A 97 -54.09 34.21 21.14
C LYS A 97 -53.90 34.59 22.60
#